data_AF-A0A3N0V5E0-F1
#
_entry.id   AF-A0A3N0V5E0-F1
#
_cell.length_a   1.000
_cell.length_b   1.000
_cell.length_c   1.000
_cell.angle_alpha   90.00
_cell.angle_beta   90.00
_cell.angle_gamma   90.00
#
_symmetry.space_group_name_H-M   'P 1'
#
loop_
_entity.id
_entity.type
_entity.pdbx_description
1 polymer ?
#
loop_
_entity_poly.entity_id
_entity_poly.type
_entity_poly.pdbx_seq_one_letter_code
_entity_poly.pdbx_strand_id
1 'polypeptide(L)'
;MSKPRLTALPAVLFLVGLGLSLHYGHAWWRMPVYSEEDIAASVELNLAMDLQRQGGSTRQDSASLETTRHQVDQEVRAAIARDREDILRGLAAGTTALLLSLCHMLWLRRLAGR
;
A
#
# COMPACT_ATOMS: atom_id res chain seq x y z
N MET A 1 -40.96 1.63 -16.98
CA MET A 1 -39.52 1.56 -16.61
C MET A 1 -39.38 0.77 -15.31
N SER A 2 -38.78 -0.42 -15.37
CA SER A 2 -38.58 -1.27 -14.19
C SER A 2 -37.43 -0.68 -13.35
N LYS A 3 -37.70 -0.29 -12.11
CA LYS A 3 -36.65 0.24 -11.20
C LYS A 3 -35.64 -0.88 -10.95
N PRO A 4 -34.33 -0.67 -11.15
CA PRO A 4 -33.34 -1.70 -10.86
C PRO A 4 -33.46 -2.06 -9.39
N ARG A 5 -33.79 -3.32 -9.12
CA ARG A 5 -33.81 -3.84 -7.75
C ARG A 5 -32.36 -3.98 -7.32
N LEU A 6 -31.89 -3.05 -6.48
CA LEU A 6 -30.55 -3.04 -5.89
C LEU A 6 -30.33 -4.21 -4.89
N THR A 7 -31.08 -5.30 -5.00
CA THR A 7 -31.01 -6.47 -4.13
C THR A 7 -29.67 -7.19 -4.23
N ALA A 8 -28.95 -7.04 -5.35
CA ALA A 8 -27.61 -7.63 -5.53
C ALA A 8 -26.47 -6.75 -4.98
N LEU A 9 -26.73 -5.46 -4.69
CA LEU A 9 -25.70 -4.51 -4.26
C LEU A 9 -24.92 -4.97 -3.01
N PRO A 10 -25.54 -5.57 -1.97
CA PRO A 10 -24.82 -6.04 -0.80
C PRO A 10 -23.88 -7.20 -1.13
N ALA A 11 -24.30 -8.11 -2.01
CA ALA A 11 -23.48 -9.24 -2.44
C ALA A 11 -22.29 -8.80 -3.30
N VAL A 12 -22.48 -7.84 -4.19
CA VAL A 12 -21.39 -7.25 -4.97
C VAL A 12 -20.40 -6.54 -4.04
N LEU A 13 -20.87 -5.72 -3.12
CA LEU A 13 -20.01 -5.02 -2.16
C LEU A 13 -19.24 -6.01 -1.26
N PHE A 14 -19.87 -7.11 -0.87
CA PHE A 14 -19.22 -8.18 -0.13
C PHE A 14 -18.09 -8.84 -0.94
N LEU A 15 -18.34 -9.22 -2.19
CA LEU A 15 -17.32 -9.83 -3.05
C LEU A 15 -16.16 -8.88 -3.32
N VAL A 16 -16.44 -7.60 -3.55
CA VAL A 16 -15.42 -6.56 -3.72
C VAL A 16 -14.60 -6.41 -2.44
N GLY A 17 -15.27 -6.27 -1.28
CA GLY A 17 -14.60 -6.19 0.02
C GLY A 17 -13.74 -7.42 0.31
N LEU A 18 -14.23 -8.62 -0.04
CA LEU A 18 -13.50 -9.87 0.11
C LEU A 18 -12.24 -9.88 -0.77
N GLY A 19 -12.38 -9.51 -2.04
CA GLY A 19 -11.27 -9.43 -2.98
C GLY A 19 -10.19 -8.46 -2.54
N LEU A 20 -10.58 -7.25 -2.13
CA LEU A 20 -9.67 -6.25 -1.57
C LEU A 20 -8.95 -6.76 -0.32
N SER A 21 -9.71 -7.35 0.62
CA SER A 21 -9.14 -7.86 1.88
C SER A 21 -8.15 -8.99 1.64
N LEU A 22 -8.46 -9.93 0.74
CA LEU A 22 -7.55 -11.03 0.39
C LEU A 22 -6.31 -10.51 -0.35
N HIS A 23 -6.48 -9.59 -1.29
CA HIS A 23 -5.39 -9.02 -2.06
C HIS A 23 -4.41 -8.26 -1.17
N TYR A 24 -4.90 -7.28 -0.40
CA TYR A 24 -4.07 -6.47 0.49
C TYR A 24 -3.60 -7.23 1.73
N GLY A 25 -4.38 -8.20 2.22
CA GLY A 25 -3.94 -9.09 3.30
C GLY A 25 -2.78 -9.98 2.88
N HIS A 26 -2.82 -10.50 1.65
CA HIS A 26 -1.69 -11.25 1.07
C HIS A 26 -0.48 -10.34 0.82
N ALA A 27 -0.68 -9.12 0.32
CA ALA A 27 0.40 -8.14 0.14
C ALA A 27 1.08 -7.80 1.47
N TRP A 28 0.29 -7.58 2.52
CA TRP A 28 0.79 -7.33 3.87
C TRP A 28 1.58 -8.52 4.42
N TRP A 29 1.07 -9.75 4.26
CA TRP A 29 1.75 -10.96 4.71
C TRP A 29 3.09 -11.21 4.01
N ARG A 30 3.19 -10.83 2.73
CA ARG A 30 4.42 -10.95 1.93
C ARG A 30 5.39 -9.78 2.10
N MET A 31 5.04 -8.78 2.91
CA MET A 31 5.85 -7.58 3.02
C MET A 31 7.19 -7.91 3.70
N PRO A 32 8.32 -7.57 3.07
CA PRO A 32 9.63 -7.85 3.66
C PRO A 32 9.85 -7.01 4.92
N VAL A 33 10.54 -7.59 5.88
CA VAL A 33 11.05 -6.88 7.04
C VAL A 33 12.43 -6.34 6.66
N TYR A 34 12.49 -5.06 6.30
CA TYR A 34 13.76 -4.39 6.01
C TYR A 34 14.54 -4.20 7.31
N SER A 35 15.77 -4.72 7.36
CA SER A 35 16.73 -4.36 8.40
C SER A 35 17.36 -3.00 8.08
N GLU A 36 17.98 -2.36 9.08
CA GLU A 36 18.74 -1.12 8.86
C GLU A 36 19.94 -1.35 7.92
N GLU A 37 20.50 -2.56 7.91
CA GLU A 37 21.57 -2.95 6.98
C GLU A 37 21.08 -3.00 5.53
N ASP A 38 19.87 -3.55 5.30
CA ASP A 38 19.26 -3.59 3.97
C ASP A 38 18.95 -2.19 3.43
N ILE A 39 18.51 -1.28 4.31
CA ILE A 39 18.23 0.12 3.97
C ILE A 39 19.55 0.81 3.60
N ALA A 40 20.61 0.66 4.41
CA ALA A 40 21.91 1.24 4.12
C ALA A 40 22.49 0.76 2.78
N ALA A 41 22.42 -0.55 2.51
CA ALA A 41 22.85 -1.12 1.24
C ALA A 41 22.04 -0.56 0.05
N SER A 42 20.73 -0.38 0.21
CA SER A 42 19.86 0.22 -0.80
C SER A 42 20.20 1.68 -1.08
N VAL A 43 20.57 2.43 -0.04
CA VAL A 43 21.01 3.83 -0.15
C VAL A 43 22.32 3.92 -0.92
N GLU A 44 23.30 3.07 -0.60
CA GLU A 44 24.58 3.06 -1.29
C GLU A 44 24.44 2.67 -2.76
N LEU A 45 23.59 1.68 -3.06
CA LEU A 45 23.30 1.26 -4.43
C LEU A 45 22.64 2.40 -5.23
N ASN A 46 21.61 3.05 -4.68
CA ASN A 46 20.94 4.17 -5.33
C ASN A 46 21.89 5.35 -5.55
N LEU A 47 22.71 5.70 -4.55
CA LEU A 47 23.72 6.73 -4.67
C LEU A 47 24.71 6.42 -5.80
N ALA A 48 25.20 5.17 -5.89
CA ALA A 48 26.10 4.75 -6.95
C ALA A 48 25.44 4.86 -8.34
N MET A 49 24.17 4.47 -8.46
CA MET A 49 23.41 4.60 -9.71
C MET A 49 23.21 6.08 -10.11
N ASP A 50 22.90 6.95 -9.16
CA ASP A 50 22.69 8.37 -9.43
C ASP A 50 24.00 9.07 -9.82
N LEU A 51 25.11 8.74 -9.15
CA LEU A 51 26.45 9.20 -9.54
C LEU A 51 26.83 8.74 -10.96
N GLN A 52 26.49 7.50 -11.31
CA GLN A 52 26.74 6.98 -12.65
C GLN A 52 25.87 7.69 -13.71
N ARG A 53 24.60 8.00 -13.41
CA ARG A 53 23.72 8.77 -14.30
C ARG A 53 24.20 10.20 -14.52
N GLN A 54 24.86 10.81 -13.54
CA GLN A 54 25.42 12.17 -13.64
C GLN A 54 26.70 12.24 -14.50
N GLY A 55 27.21 11.11 -15.01
CA GLY A 55 28.12 11.09 -16.16
C GLY A 55 29.50 11.69 -15.90
N GLY A 56 30.06 11.53 -14.69
CA GLY A 56 31.46 11.90 -14.38
C GLY A 56 31.78 13.40 -14.45
N SER A 57 30.80 14.26 -14.70
CA SER A 57 30.97 15.71 -14.73
C SER A 57 30.83 16.25 -13.32
N THR A 58 31.95 16.71 -12.75
CA THR A 58 32.11 17.27 -11.41
C THR A 58 32.46 16.22 -10.36
N ARG A 59 33.73 16.23 -9.94
CA ARG A 59 34.22 15.60 -8.72
C ARG A 59 33.42 16.19 -7.55
N GLN A 60 32.32 15.56 -7.16
CA GLN A 60 31.51 16.03 -6.05
C GLN A 60 32.36 16.03 -4.78
N ASP A 61 32.28 17.14 -4.07
CA ASP A 61 32.98 17.32 -2.81
C ASP A 61 32.41 16.36 -1.75
N SER A 62 33.25 15.88 -0.83
CA SER A 62 32.86 14.87 0.17
C SER A 62 31.62 15.27 1.00
N ALA A 63 31.51 16.56 1.35
CA ALA A 63 30.35 17.12 2.04
C ALA A 63 29.06 17.13 1.20
N SER A 64 29.18 17.27 -0.13
CA SER A 64 28.05 17.16 -1.05
C SER A 64 27.55 15.71 -1.15
N LEU A 65 28.46 14.73 -1.16
CA LEU A 65 28.11 13.31 -1.22
C LEU A 65 27.37 12.84 0.03
N GLU A 66 27.78 13.28 1.21
CA GLU A 66 27.06 12.98 2.46
C GLU A 66 25.65 13.56 2.46
N THR A 67 25.49 14.79 1.95
CA THR A 67 24.17 15.41 1.82
C THR A 67 23.27 14.62 0.86
N THR A 68 23.79 14.22 -0.30
CA THR A 68 23.05 13.37 -1.25
C THR A 68 22.71 12.01 -0.64
N ARG A 69 23.63 11.38 0.09
CA ARG A 69 23.37 10.12 0.79
C ARG A 69 22.22 10.24 1.79
N HIS A 70 22.18 11.31 2.57
CA HIS A 70 21.08 11.57 3.51
C HIS A 70 19.74 11.78 2.80
N GLN A 71 19.73 12.47 1.66
CA GLN A 71 18.51 12.62 0.85
C GLN A 71 18.00 11.27 0.34
N VAL A 72 18.90 10.44 -0.22
CA VAL A 72 18.54 9.10 -0.70
C VAL A 72 18.02 8.21 0.43
N ASP A 73 18.61 8.26 1.63
CA ASP A 73 18.09 7.53 2.80
C ASP A 73 16.66 7.95 3.16
N GLN A 74 16.39 9.26 3.21
CA GLN A 74 15.05 9.77 3.48
C GLN A 74 14.05 9.33 2.40
N GLU A 75 14.45 9.34 1.13
CA GLU A 75 13.60 8.91 0.02
C GLU A 75 13.27 7.41 0.09
N VAL A 76 14.26 6.56 0.38
CA VAL A 76 14.06 5.11 0.54
C VAL A 76 13.12 4.84 1.71
N ARG A 77 13.34 5.46 2.86
CA ARG A 77 12.46 5.31 4.03
C ARG A 77 11.05 5.80 3.75
N ALA A 78 10.91 6.94 3.08
CA ALA A 78 9.61 7.49 2.71
C ALA A 78 8.87 6.60 1.70
N ALA A 79 9.58 5.98 0.75
CA ALA A 79 8.99 4.99 -0.17
C ALA A 79 8.45 3.77 0.58
N ILE A 80 9.27 3.17 1.46
CA ILE A 80 8.85 2.02 2.28
C ILE A 80 7.64 2.37 3.16
N ALA A 81 7.63 3.57 3.76
CA ALA A 81 6.52 4.03 4.57
C ALA A 81 5.22 4.21 3.76
N ARG A 82 5.31 4.78 2.56
CA ARG A 82 4.15 4.93 1.64
C ARG A 82 3.60 3.58 1.22
N ASP A 83 4.45 2.64 0.83
CA ASP A 83 4.02 1.29 0.44
C ASP A 83 3.27 0.59 1.58
N ARG A 84 3.76 0.74 2.84
CA ARG A 84 3.08 0.21 4.03
C ARG A 84 1.71 0.86 4.21
N GLU A 85 1.64 2.18 4.10
CA GLU A 85 0.41 2.91 4.29
C GLU A 85 -0.64 2.55 3.24
N ASP A 86 -0.25 2.42 1.97
CA ASP A 86 -1.17 2.06 0.89
C ASP A 86 -1.72 0.64 1.06
N ILE A 87 -0.89 -0.31 1.50
CA ILE A 87 -1.34 -1.66 1.82
C ILE A 87 -2.35 -1.64 2.97
N LEU A 88 -2.05 -0.93 4.05
CA LEU A 88 -2.92 -0.85 5.23
C LEU A 88 -4.25 -0.14 4.89
N ARG A 89 -4.22 0.93 4.09
CA ARG A 89 -5.41 1.63 3.60
C ARG A 89 -6.27 0.72 2.75
N GLY A 90 -5.67 -0.04 1.82
CA GLY A 90 -6.36 -1.01 0.99
C GLY A 90 -7.03 -2.12 1.79
N LEU A 91 -6.31 -2.65 2.79
CA LEU A 91 -6.84 -3.64 3.72
C LEU A 91 -8.02 -3.08 4.53
N ALA A 92 -7.86 -1.90 5.12
CA ALA A 92 -8.90 -1.24 5.90
C ALA A 92 -10.16 -0.95 5.07
N ALA A 93 -10.00 -0.52 3.81
CA ALA A 93 -11.11 -0.31 2.88
C ALA A 93 -11.85 -1.63 2.59
N GLY A 94 -11.11 -2.71 2.30
CA GLY A 94 -11.67 -4.04 2.07
C GLY A 94 -12.46 -4.56 3.27
N THR A 95 -11.88 -4.50 4.47
CA THR A 95 -12.53 -4.98 5.70
C THR A 95 -13.75 -4.14 6.05
N THR A 96 -13.71 -2.83 5.83
CA THR A 96 -14.87 -1.95 6.06
C THR A 96 -16.01 -2.29 5.11
N ALA A 97 -15.72 -2.52 3.82
CA ALA A 97 -16.73 -2.94 2.85
C ALA A 97 -17.36 -4.30 3.21
N LEU A 98 -16.56 -5.25 3.71
CA LEU A 98 -17.04 -6.54 4.22
C LEU A 98 -17.98 -6.37 5.41
N LEU A 99 -17.60 -5.59 6.41
CA LEU A 99 -18.40 -5.37 7.61
C LEU A 99 -19.74 -4.69 7.27
N LEU A 100 -19.70 -3.65 6.42
CA LEU A 100 -20.91 -2.93 6.01
C LEU A 100 -21.86 -3.83 5.20
N SER A 101 -21.33 -4.59 4.25
CA SER A 101 -22.14 -5.52 3.44
C SER A 101 -22.75 -6.63 4.29
N LEU A 102 -21.99 -7.22 5.23
CA LEU A 102 -22.50 -8.24 6.15
C LEU A 102 -23.59 -7.67 7.07
N CYS A 103 -23.36 -6.49 7.65
CA CYS A 103 -24.33 -5.83 8.52
C CYS A 103 -25.63 -5.52 7.76
N HIS A 104 -25.52 -5.05 6.51
CA HIS A 104 -26.68 -4.78 5.66
C HIS A 104 -27.43 -6.06 5.26
N MET A 105 -26.74 -7.15 4.91
CA MET A 105 -27.38 -8.44 4.64
C MET A 105 -28.14 -8.98 5.86
N LEU A 106 -27.54 -8.90 7.04
CA LEU A 106 -28.16 -9.34 8.30
C LEU A 106 -29.40 -8.49 8.62
N TRP A 107 -29.34 -7.18 8.38
CA TRP A 107 -30.49 -6.30 8.52
C TRP A 107 -31.62 -6.68 7.54
N LEU A 108 -31.32 -6.81 6.25
CA LEU A 108 -32.32 -7.23 5.25
C LEU A 108 -32.96 -8.57 5.60
N ARG A 109 -32.16 -9.53 6.09
CA ARG A 109 -32.68 -10.84 6.54
C ARG A 109 -33.64 -10.71 7.73
N ARG A 110 -33.34 -9.83 8.69
CA ARG A 110 -34.24 -9.57 9.84
C ARG A 110 -35.54 -8.88 9.42
N LEU A 111 -35.50 -8.00 8.43
CA LEU A 111 -36.70 -7.33 7.92
C LEU A 111 -37.59 -8.26 7.10
N ALA A 112 -37.00 -9.17 6.32
CA ALA A 112 -37.74 -10.13 5.49
C ALA A 112 -38.36 -11.30 6.29
N GLY A 113 -37.88 -11.55 7.52
CA GLY A 113 -38.41 -12.57 8.42
C GLY A 113 -39.50 -12.06 9.39
N ARG A 114 -39.88 -10.79 9.30
CA ARG A 114 -41.05 -10.19 9.97
C ARG A 114 -42.20 -10.08 8.98
#